data_AF-A0A5C7GRG2-F1
#
_entry.id   AF-A0A5C7GRG2-F1
#
_cell.length_a   1.000
_cell.length_b   1.000
_cell.length_c   1.000
_cell.angle_alpha   90.00
_cell.angle_beta   90.00
_cell.angle_gamma   90.00
#
_symmetry.space_group_name_H-M   'P 1'
#
loop_
_entity.id
_entity.type
_entity.pdbx_description
1 polymer ?
#
loop_
_entity_poly.entity_id
_entity_poly.type
_entity_poly.pdbx_seq_one_letter_code
_entity_poly.pdbx_strand_id
1 'polypeptide(L)'
;MFGTKENDGSQPGFAMLQCTRDINSSSCCSCLDTLTENMEKCCQKKRGWRLLSPSCFIRYEEPPFYQQPPAPPPPHVPAVPQPTPIDEGTGTWFLTSDTQTSSTISSK
;
A
#
# COMPACT_ATOMS: atom_id res chain seq x y z
N MET A 1 5.29 6.44 -16.10
CA MET A 1 6.55 6.25 -16.84
C MET A 1 7.63 5.78 -15.87
N PHE A 2 8.49 4.86 -16.29
CA PHE A 2 9.69 4.46 -15.53
C PHE A 2 10.90 5.19 -16.15
N GLY A 3 11.84 5.63 -15.31
CA GLY A 3 13.07 6.28 -15.75
C GLY A 3 14.28 5.63 -15.08
N THR A 4 15.33 5.37 -15.84
CA THR A 4 16.63 4.89 -15.34
C THR A 4 17.61 6.07 -15.37
N LYS A 5 18.40 6.22 -14.30
CA LYS A 5 19.58 7.11 -14.31
C LYS A 5 20.84 6.25 -14.31
N GLU A 6 21.62 6.35 -15.38
CA GLU A 6 22.92 5.70 -15.51
C GLU A 6 24.00 6.63 -14.93
N ASN A 7 24.78 6.14 -13.98
CA ASN A 7 25.96 6.84 -13.45
C ASN A 7 27.18 5.99 -13.77
N ASP A 8 28.23 6.64 -14.26
CA ASP A 8 29.54 6.11 -14.67
C ASP A 8 30.15 5.20 -13.57
N GLY A 9 29.80 3.90 -13.59
CA GLY A 9 30.29 2.86 -12.67
C GLY A 9 29.39 2.46 -11.49
N SER A 10 28.18 3.02 -11.32
CA SER A 10 27.20 2.57 -10.32
C SER A 10 26.11 1.73 -10.97
N GLN A 11 25.58 0.73 -10.27
CA GLN A 11 24.42 -0.03 -10.76
C GLN A 11 23.28 0.93 -11.11
N PRO A 12 22.53 0.68 -12.20
CA PRO A 12 21.46 1.59 -12.60
C PRO A 12 20.39 1.65 -11.51
N GLY A 13 20.07 2.86 -11.08
CA GLY A 13 18.96 3.10 -10.17
C GLY A 13 17.62 3.09 -10.89
N PHE A 14 16.60 2.55 -10.24
CA PHE A 14 15.25 2.44 -10.79
C PHE A 14 14.32 3.43 -10.12
N ALA A 15 13.59 4.22 -10.93
CA ALA A 15 12.61 5.18 -10.45
C ALA A 15 11.18 4.87 -10.93
N MET A 16 10.20 5.05 -10.05
CA MET A 16 8.77 5.04 -10.34
C MET A 16 8.14 6.36 -9.91
N LEU A 17 7.36 6.93 -10.84
CA LEU A 17 6.60 8.16 -10.65
C LEU A 17 5.13 7.85 -10.91
N GLN A 18 4.27 8.22 -9.98
CA GLN A 18 2.83 8.00 -10.11
C GLN A 18 2.03 9.13 -9.50
N CYS A 19 0.99 9.52 -10.21
CA CYS A 19 -0.03 10.46 -9.78
C CYS A 19 -1.33 9.74 -9.45
N THR A 20 -2.17 10.38 -8.65
CA THR A 20 -3.53 9.93 -8.42
C THR A 20 -4.38 10.14 -9.69
N ARG A 21 -5.48 9.39 -9.82
CA ARG A 21 -6.28 9.38 -11.06
C ARG A 21 -7.21 10.60 -11.21
N ASP A 22 -7.39 11.36 -10.13
CA ASP A 22 -8.31 12.50 -10.02
C ASP A 22 -7.73 13.82 -10.54
N ILE A 23 -6.45 13.84 -10.92
CA ILE A 23 -5.77 15.05 -11.42
C ILE A 23 -5.46 14.96 -12.91
N ASN A 24 -5.40 16.12 -13.57
CA ASN A 24 -4.99 16.21 -14.96
C ASN A 24 -3.45 16.14 -15.11
N SER A 25 -2.99 16.01 -16.35
CA SER A 25 -1.56 15.88 -16.68
C SER A 25 -0.72 17.07 -16.21
N SER A 26 -1.22 18.30 -16.32
CA SER A 26 -0.49 19.50 -15.91
C SER A 26 -0.28 19.54 -14.39
N SER A 27 -1.33 19.23 -13.63
CA SER A 27 -1.26 19.13 -12.17
C SER A 27 -0.34 17.99 -11.73
N CYS A 28 -0.35 16.86 -12.45
CA CYS A 28 0.56 15.75 -12.22
C CYS A 28 2.02 16.15 -12.44
N CYS A 29 2.35 16.81 -13.55
CA CYS A 29 3.69 17.31 -13.83
C CYS A 29 4.17 18.25 -12.72
N SER A 30 3.37 19.26 -12.38
CA SER A 30 3.72 20.23 -11.34
C SER A 30 3.94 19.59 -9.97
N CYS A 31 3.14 18.57 -9.63
CA CYS A 31 3.34 17.79 -8.40
C CYS A 31 4.67 17.03 -8.41
N LEU A 32 5.00 16.36 -9.51
CA LEU A 32 6.25 15.61 -9.66
C LEU A 32 7.48 16.53 -9.69
N ASP A 33 7.38 17.72 -10.30
CA ASP A 33 8.43 18.73 -10.31
C ASP A 33 8.75 19.19 -8.88
N THR A 34 7.71 19.48 -8.09
CA THR A 34 7.85 19.85 -6.67
C THR A 34 8.58 18.77 -5.87
N LEU A 35 8.24 17.49 -6.10
CA LEU A 35 8.93 16.38 -5.45
C LEU A 35 10.37 16.23 -5.94
N THR A 36 10.64 16.53 -7.21
CA THR A 36 12.00 16.49 -7.77
C THR A 36 12.89 17.56 -7.15
N GLU A 37 12.39 18.80 -6.96
CA GLU A 37 13.12 19.84 -6.23
C GLU A 37 13.44 19.44 -4.79
N ASN A 38 12.51 18.73 -4.13
CA ASN A 38 12.73 18.22 -2.78
C ASN A 38 13.79 17.09 -2.76
N MET A 39 13.82 16.25 -3.79
CA MET A 39 14.87 15.24 -3.95
C MET A 39 16.26 15.88 -3.99
N GLU A 40 16.40 16.99 -4.73
CA GLU A 40 17.68 17.71 -4.85
C GLU A 40 18.23 18.14 -3.48
N LYS A 41 17.34 18.50 -2.56
CA LYS A 41 17.70 18.97 -1.22
C LYS A 41 18.01 17.84 -0.22
N CYS A 42 17.33 16.69 -0.31
CA CYS A 42 17.39 15.66 0.76
C CYS A 42 18.12 14.36 0.39
N CYS A 43 18.11 13.99 -0.89
CA CYS A 43 18.09 12.58 -1.24
C CYS A 43 19.00 12.18 -2.41
N GLN A 44 19.63 13.13 -3.12
CA GLN A 44 20.50 12.87 -4.27
C GLN A 44 21.59 11.81 -4.04
N LYS A 45 22.17 11.76 -2.84
CA LYS A 45 23.26 10.84 -2.50
C LYS A 45 22.79 9.53 -1.85
N LYS A 46 21.48 9.29 -1.76
CA LYS A 46 20.92 8.08 -1.14
C LYS A 46 20.69 6.99 -2.17
N ARG A 47 21.06 5.75 -1.83
CA ARG A 47 20.81 4.55 -2.67
C ARG A 47 19.33 4.15 -2.77
N GLY A 48 18.48 4.73 -1.92
CA GLY A 48 17.03 4.55 -1.99
C GLY A 48 16.29 5.66 -1.24
N TRP A 49 15.19 6.14 -1.80
CA TRP A 49 14.37 7.19 -1.22
C TRP A 49 12.95 7.20 -1.80
N ARG A 50 12.02 7.77 -1.03
CA ARG A 50 10.63 7.97 -1.44
C ARG A 50 10.19 9.36 -1.04
N LEU A 51 9.53 10.05 -1.94
CA LEU A 51 8.93 11.36 -1.71
C LEU A 51 7.43 11.27 -2.01
N LEU A 52 6.62 11.73 -1.07
CA LEU A 52 5.17 11.60 -1.13
C LEU A 52 4.51 12.98 -1.06
N SER A 53 3.47 13.14 -1.85
CA SER A 53 2.51 14.24 -1.84
C SER A 53 1.10 13.62 -1.90
N PRO A 54 0.04 14.32 -1.47
CA PRO A 54 -1.32 13.78 -1.57
C PRO A 54 -1.71 13.30 -2.97
N SER A 55 -1.17 13.94 -4.02
CA SER A 55 -1.58 13.68 -5.40
C SER A 55 -0.53 12.96 -6.26
N CYS A 56 0.71 12.79 -5.76
CA CYS A 56 1.76 12.08 -6.50
C CYS A 56 2.87 11.57 -5.58
N PHE A 57 3.67 10.63 -6.06
CA PHE A 57 4.87 10.18 -5.36
C PHE A 57 6.00 9.80 -6.33
N ILE A 58 7.23 9.84 -5.81
CA ILE A 58 8.43 9.35 -6.47
C ILE A 58 9.08 8.30 -5.58
N ARG A 59 9.41 7.15 -6.15
CA ARG A 59 10.17 6.07 -5.51
C ARG A 59 11.43 5.81 -6.32
N TYR A 60 12.59 5.87 -5.67
CA TYR A 60 13.88 5.49 -6.24
C TYR A 60 14.52 4.41 -5.38
N GLU A 61 14.94 3.31 -5.99
CA GLU A 61 15.65 2.22 -5.32
C GLU A 61 16.73 1.63 -6.23
N GLU A 62 17.87 1.30 -5.63
CA GLU A 62 18.93 0.46 -6.16
C GLU A 62 19.05 -0.70 -5.15
N PRO A 63 18.43 -1.90 -5.35
CA PRO A 63 18.07 -2.66 -6.57
C PRO A 63 16.65 -2.46 -7.15
N PRO A 64 16.30 -3.06 -8.33
CA PRO A 64 14.97 -2.90 -8.96
C PRO A 64 13.82 -3.43 -8.11
N PHE A 65 12.79 -2.62 -7.93
CA PHE A 65 11.63 -2.94 -7.07
C PHE A 65 10.51 -3.72 -7.78
N TYR A 66 10.58 -3.90 -9.10
CA TYR A 66 9.53 -4.55 -9.90
C TYR A 66 9.85 -6.02 -10.23
N GLN A 67 11.03 -6.51 -9.86
CA GLN A 67 11.37 -7.92 -9.97
C GLN A 67 11.05 -8.61 -8.65
N GLN A 68 9.79 -9.03 -8.49
CA GLN A 68 9.41 -9.86 -7.36
C GLN A 68 9.62 -11.33 -7.74
N PRO A 69 10.35 -12.13 -6.92
CA PRO A 69 10.32 -13.57 -7.09
C PRO A 69 8.88 -14.07 -6.94
N PRO A 70 8.50 -15.21 -7.58
CA PRO A 70 7.18 -15.78 -7.43
C PRO A 70 6.81 -15.86 -5.96
N ALA A 71 5.59 -15.45 -5.62
CA ALA A 71 5.11 -15.63 -4.26
C ALA A 71 5.27 -17.12 -3.88
N PRO A 72 5.83 -17.44 -2.70
CA PRO A 72 5.85 -18.81 -2.26
C PRO A 72 4.41 -19.36 -2.31
N PRO A 73 4.23 -20.65 -2.66
CA PRO A 73 2.90 -21.22 -2.67
C PRO A 73 2.25 -20.93 -1.31
N PRO A 74 0.96 -20.55 -1.29
CA PRO A 74 0.28 -20.30 -0.04
C PRO A 74 0.48 -21.53 0.87
N PRO A 75 0.67 -21.33 2.18
CA PRO A 75 0.64 -22.44 3.11
C PRO A 75 -0.63 -23.24 2.82
N HIS A 76 -0.53 -24.57 2.83
CA HIS A 76 -1.72 -25.41 2.79
C HIS A 76 -2.46 -25.19 4.10
N VAL A 77 -3.25 -24.12 4.16
CA VAL A 77 -4.24 -23.94 5.21
C VAL A 77 -5.31 -24.99 4.91
N PRO A 78 -5.55 -25.97 5.80
CA PRO A 78 -6.77 -26.76 5.66
C PRO A 78 -7.92 -25.76 5.59
N ALA A 79 -8.79 -25.92 4.59
CA ALA A 79 -9.92 -25.03 4.38
C ALA A 79 -10.63 -24.87 5.72
N VAL A 80 -10.63 -23.63 6.25
CA VAL A 80 -11.48 -23.27 7.38
C VAL A 80 -12.89 -23.71 7.01
N PRO A 81 -13.61 -24.49 7.85
CA PRO A 81 -14.97 -24.87 7.54
C PRO A 81 -15.76 -23.60 7.28
N GLN A 82 -16.11 -23.41 6.02
CA GLN A 82 -16.88 -22.29 5.53
C GLN A 82 -18.24 -22.36 6.25
N PRO A 83 -18.70 -21.30 6.95
CA PRO A 83 -20.04 -21.31 7.52
C PRO A 83 -21.01 -21.50 6.35
N THR A 84 -21.77 -22.59 6.41
CA THR A 84 -22.79 -22.91 5.42
C THR A 84 -23.75 -21.74 5.26
N PRO A 85 -24.21 -21.44 4.04
CA PRO A 85 -25.25 -20.43 3.84
C PRO A 85 -26.43 -20.76 4.73
N ILE A 86 -26.80 -19.77 5.55
CA ILE A 86 -27.97 -19.81 6.40
C ILE A 86 -29.16 -20.00 5.47
N ASP A 87 -29.81 -21.16 5.55
CA ASP A 87 -31.01 -21.47 4.78
C ASP A 87 -32.10 -20.45 5.16
N GLU A 88 -32.43 -19.63 4.19
CA GLU A 88 -33.44 -18.59 4.28
C GLU A 88 -34.82 -19.29 4.31
N GLY A 89 -35.28 -19.64 5.51
CA GLY A 89 -36.50 -20.43 5.60
C GLY A 89 -37.04 -20.64 7.00
N THR A 90 -38.18 -20.01 7.26
CA THR A 90 -39.18 -20.37 8.29
C THR A 90 -38.92 -19.81 9.69
N GLY A 91 -39.64 -18.72 9.98
CA GLY A 91 -39.60 -18.06 11.26
C GLY A 91 -40.10 -18.90 12.43
N THR A 92 -39.54 -18.63 13.59
CA THR A 92 -40.22 -18.78 14.88
C THR A 92 -39.58 -17.79 15.85
N TRP A 93 -40.38 -16.85 16.32
CA TRP A 93 -40.06 -15.90 17.36
C TRP A 93 -40.06 -16.66 18.69
N PHE A 94 -38.89 -16.94 19.26
CA PHE A 94 -38.77 -17.39 20.65
C PHE A 94 -37.58 -16.63 21.23
N LEU A 95 -37.78 -15.43 21.78
CA LEU A 95 -38.10 -15.15 23.18
C LEU A 95 -37.19 -15.87 24.20
N THR A 96 -36.50 -15.05 25.00
CA THR A 96 -35.79 -15.33 26.27
C THR A 96 -34.40 -16.00 26.13
N SER A 97 -33.32 -15.58 26.80
CA SER A 97 -33.20 -14.93 28.11
C SER A 97 -31.97 -14.03 28.21
N ASP A 98 -32.17 -12.89 28.87
CA ASP A 98 -31.16 -12.11 29.58
C ASP A 98 -30.34 -13.02 30.53
N THR A 99 -29.01 -12.91 30.50
CA THR A 99 -28.14 -13.00 31.71
C THR A 99 -26.77 -12.38 31.42
N GLN A 100 -26.64 -11.13 31.84
CA GLN A 100 -25.47 -10.47 32.43
C GLN A 100 -24.11 -11.20 32.45
N THR A 101 -23.06 -10.56 31.90
CA THR A 101 -21.76 -10.50 32.58
C THR A 101 -21.03 -9.18 32.28
N SER A 102 -20.78 -8.46 33.36
CA SER A 102 -20.12 -7.16 33.49
C SER A 102 -18.64 -7.19 33.08
N SER A 103 -18.14 -6.12 32.46
CA SER A 103 -16.76 -5.66 32.60
C SER A 103 -16.61 -4.20 32.15
N THR A 104 -16.68 -3.28 33.11
CA THR A 104 -16.24 -1.89 32.97
C THR A 104 -14.74 -1.83 33.25
N ILE A 105 -13.94 -1.32 32.30
CA ILE A 105 -12.56 -0.90 32.56
C ILE A 105 -12.47 0.62 32.43
N SER A 106 -12.10 1.22 33.56
CA SER A 106 -11.80 2.64 33.77
C SER A 106 -10.44 3.01 33.16
N SER A 107 -10.32 4.19 32.57
CA SER A 107 -9.02 4.83 32.34
C SER A 107 -9.06 6.26 32.86
N LYS A 108 -8.01 6.56 33.62
CA LYS A 108 -7.72 7.77 34.38
C LYS A 108 -7.19 8.89 33.49
#